data_AF-A0A1F8LKR7-F1
#
_entry.id   AF-A0A1F8LKR7-F1
#
_cell.length_a   1.000
_cell.length_b   1.000
_cell.length_c   1.000
_cell.angle_alpha   90.00
_cell.angle_beta   90.00
_cell.angle_gamma   90.00
#
_symmetry.space_group_name_H-M   'P 1'
#
loop_
_entity.id
_entity.type
_entity.pdbx_description
1 polymer ?
#
loop_
_entity_poly.entity_id
_entity_poly.type
_entity_poly.pdbx_seq_one_letter_code
_entity_poly.pdbx_strand_id
1 'polypeptide(L)'
;MSVDRSHEKENDAERERLRSLVGRLSDAELAKPMPAGWTVAAVLAHVGFWDARAIYWTDKWEGGAQPSAPDSETREDVEWINESAKPHCLALPPRDAARLALRLAEEADAKVAALSDDLLEKVRAVGPPFNLSRAEHRREHLDDIGRALRG
;
A
#
# COMPACT_ATOMS: atom_id res chain seq x y z
N MET A 1 22.75 -11.21 -16.38
CA MET A 1 22.59 -11.21 -14.91
C MET A 1 21.10 -11.26 -14.64
N SER A 2 20.64 -11.95 -13.58
CA SER A 2 19.21 -11.95 -13.22
C SER A 2 18.84 -10.62 -12.59
N VAL A 3 17.68 -10.05 -12.93
CA VAL A 3 17.19 -8.81 -12.30
C VAL A 3 16.85 -9.08 -10.84
N ASP A 4 17.18 -8.13 -9.95
CA ASP A 4 16.85 -8.20 -8.52
C ASP A 4 15.32 -8.13 -8.32
N ARG A 5 14.78 -9.15 -7.64
CA ARG A 5 13.36 -9.29 -7.27
C ARG A 5 13.15 -9.48 -5.77
N SER A 6 14.13 -9.10 -4.95
CA SER A 6 14.08 -9.23 -3.48
C SER A 6 12.84 -8.60 -2.84
N HIS A 7 12.33 -7.51 -3.41
CA HIS A 7 11.11 -6.83 -2.97
C HIS A 7 9.87 -7.74 -2.95
N GLU A 8 9.78 -8.77 -3.81
CA GLU A 8 8.65 -9.71 -3.83
C GLU A 8 8.52 -10.45 -2.50
N LYS A 9 9.64 -10.92 -1.94
CA LYS A 9 9.67 -11.62 -0.65
C LYS A 9 9.27 -10.71 0.52
N GLU A 10 9.67 -9.44 0.46
CA GLU A 10 9.32 -8.45 1.48
C GLU A 10 7.82 -8.11 1.41
N ASN A 11 7.30 -7.92 0.20
CA ASN A 11 5.88 -7.67 -0.04
C ASN A 11 5.03 -8.83 0.47
N ASP A 12 5.42 -10.07 0.15
CA ASP A 12 4.77 -11.29 0.62
C ASP A 12 4.70 -11.37 2.15
N ALA A 13 5.81 -11.08 2.83
CA ALA A 13 5.87 -11.14 4.29
C ALA A 13 4.90 -10.14 4.94
N GLU A 14 4.87 -8.90 4.43
CA GLU A 14 3.99 -7.86 4.97
C GLU A 14 2.52 -8.05 4.55
N ARG A 15 2.26 -8.62 3.36
CA ARG A 15 0.91 -9.03 2.95
C ARG A 15 0.36 -10.13 3.84
N GLU A 16 1.17 -11.11 4.24
CA GLU A 16 0.73 -12.16 5.15
C GLU A 16 0.47 -11.63 6.57
N ARG A 17 1.29 -10.68 7.04
CA ARG A 17 1.01 -9.94 8.29
C ARG A 17 -0.31 -9.18 8.20
N LEU A 18 -0.56 -8.49 7.10
CA LEU A 18 -1.83 -7.80 6.85
C LEU A 18 -3.00 -8.79 6.84
N ARG A 19 -2.89 -9.93 6.14
CA ARG A 19 -3.91 -10.99 6.11
C ARG A 19 -4.26 -11.48 7.51
N SER A 20 -3.24 -11.82 8.31
CA SER A 20 -3.39 -12.27 9.69
C SER A 20 -4.11 -11.22 10.54
N LEU A 21 -3.72 -9.95 10.41
CA LEU A 21 -4.34 -8.83 11.12
C LEU A 21 -5.81 -8.64 10.73
N VAL A 22 -6.12 -8.60 9.43
CA VAL A 22 -7.50 -8.46 8.91
C VAL A 22 -8.38 -9.63 9.37
N GLY A 23 -7.83 -10.85 9.43
CA GLY A 23 -8.56 -12.04 9.86
C GLY A 23 -8.85 -12.09 11.36
N ARG A 24 -7.96 -11.54 12.20
CA ARG A 24 -8.08 -11.65 13.67
C ARG A 24 -8.80 -10.49 14.35
N LEU A 25 -8.73 -9.28 13.79
CA LEU A 25 -9.30 -8.10 14.47
C LEU A 25 -10.82 -8.14 14.47
N SER A 26 -11.42 -7.78 15.60
CA SER A 26 -12.86 -7.53 15.75
C SER A 26 -13.27 -6.18 15.15
N ASP A 27 -14.57 -5.96 14.93
CA ASP A 27 -15.07 -4.69 14.42
C ASP A 27 -14.83 -3.53 15.40
N ALA A 28 -14.84 -3.80 16.71
CA ALA A 28 -14.52 -2.82 17.74
C ALA A 28 -13.04 -2.40 17.71
N GLU A 29 -12.13 -3.36 17.51
CA GLU A 29 -10.70 -3.07 17.34
C GLU A 29 -10.43 -2.30 16.04
N LEU A 30 -11.13 -2.65 14.95
CA LEU A 30 -11.05 -1.92 13.69
C LEU A 30 -11.57 -0.48 13.81
N ALA A 31 -12.55 -0.22 14.67
CA ALA A 31 -13.07 1.10 14.94
C ALA A 31 -12.23 1.91 15.95
N LYS A 32 -11.17 1.34 16.54
CA LYS A 32 -10.36 2.00 17.57
C LYS A 32 -9.73 3.29 17.02
N PRO A 33 -9.85 4.42 17.74
CA PRO A 33 -9.18 5.66 17.35
C PRO A 33 -7.66 5.53 17.33
N MET A 34 -7.05 6.25 16.40
CA MET A 34 -5.61 6.42 16.23
C MET A 34 -5.24 7.91 16.21
N PRO A 35 -3.96 8.27 16.39
CA PRO A 35 -3.51 9.67 16.35
C PRO A 35 -3.99 10.42 15.10
N ALA A 36 -4.03 11.75 15.21
CA ALA A 36 -4.48 12.66 14.14
C ALA A 36 -5.91 12.38 13.62
N GLY A 37 -6.78 11.74 14.41
CA GLY A 37 -8.19 11.55 14.04
C GLY A 37 -8.43 10.40 13.05
N TRP A 38 -7.48 9.48 12.93
CA TRP A 38 -7.64 8.24 12.18
C TRP A 38 -8.33 7.16 13.04
N THR A 39 -8.72 6.05 12.41
CA THR A 39 -9.05 4.79 13.08
C THR A 39 -8.17 3.68 12.53
N VAL A 40 -8.09 2.54 13.22
CA VAL A 40 -7.36 1.36 12.69
C VAL A 40 -7.83 1.00 11.28
N ALA A 41 -9.14 0.95 11.06
CA ALA A 41 -9.71 0.67 9.74
C ALA A 41 -9.35 1.74 8.69
N ALA A 42 -9.38 3.02 9.06
CA ALA A 42 -9.04 4.09 8.12
C ALA A 42 -7.54 4.08 7.75
N VAL A 43 -6.65 3.70 8.68
CA VAL A 43 -5.23 3.47 8.36
C VAL A 43 -5.06 2.28 7.42
N LEU A 44 -5.80 1.18 7.62
CA LEU A 44 -5.80 0.05 6.67
C LEU A 44 -6.28 0.48 5.29
N ALA A 45 -7.37 1.26 5.21
CA ALA A 45 -7.83 1.83 3.94
C ALA A 45 -6.78 2.73 3.28
N HIS A 46 -6.06 3.54 4.06
CA HIS A 46 -4.95 4.36 3.58
C HIS A 46 -3.80 3.50 3.01
N VAL A 47 -3.44 2.39 3.66
CA VAL A 47 -2.50 1.40 3.09
C VAL A 47 -3.00 0.89 1.74
N GLY A 48 -4.28 0.49 1.68
CA GLY A 48 -4.92 0.05 0.45
C GLY A 48 -4.92 1.12 -0.65
N PHE A 49 -5.13 2.39 -0.32
CA PHE A 49 -5.07 3.50 -1.28
C PHE A 49 -3.70 3.57 -1.99
N TRP A 50 -2.61 3.44 -1.24
CA TRP A 50 -1.27 3.45 -1.82
C TRP A 50 -0.99 2.20 -2.67
N ASP A 51 -1.58 1.05 -2.32
CA ASP A 51 -1.55 -0.15 -3.18
C ASP A 51 -2.39 0.01 -4.46
N ALA A 52 -3.56 0.65 -4.38
CA ALA A 52 -4.37 1.02 -5.55
C ALA A 52 -3.63 1.97 -6.50
N ARG A 53 -2.88 2.92 -5.95
CA ARG A 53 -1.97 3.77 -6.74
C ARG A 53 -0.91 2.93 -7.45
N ALA A 54 -0.34 1.93 -6.77
CA ALA A 54 0.64 1.03 -7.38
C ALA A 54 0.04 0.27 -8.57
N ILE A 55 -1.18 -0.26 -8.40
CA ILE A 55 -1.96 -0.93 -9.44
C ILE A 55 -2.18 -0.03 -10.66
N TYR A 56 -2.58 1.23 -10.46
CA TYR A 56 -2.79 2.17 -11.56
C TYR A 56 -1.54 2.34 -12.43
N TRP A 57 -0.37 2.48 -11.80
CA TRP A 57 0.89 2.68 -12.53
C TRP A 57 1.34 1.41 -13.25
N THR A 58 1.26 0.25 -12.60
CA THR A 58 1.60 -1.01 -13.25
C THR A 58 0.70 -1.28 -14.44
N ASP A 59 -0.62 -1.04 -14.33
CA ASP A 59 -1.56 -1.14 -15.45
C ASP A 59 -1.22 -0.19 -16.59
N LYS A 60 -0.87 1.06 -16.27
CA LYS A 60 -0.51 2.07 -17.26
C LYS A 60 0.75 1.65 -18.03
N TRP A 61 1.73 1.05 -17.36
CA TRP A 61 2.97 0.59 -18.00
C TRP A 61 2.79 -0.68 -18.81
N GLU A 62 1.98 -1.62 -18.33
CA GLU A 62 1.57 -2.81 -19.11
C GLU A 62 0.81 -2.41 -20.38
N GLY A 63 0.04 -1.31 -20.34
CA GLY A 63 -0.60 -0.69 -21.49
C GLY A 63 0.34 0.01 -22.48
N GLY A 64 1.66 -0.04 -22.26
CA GLY A 64 2.69 0.47 -23.17
C GLY A 64 3.24 1.86 -22.82
N ALA A 65 2.70 2.53 -21.80
CA ALA A 65 3.30 3.77 -21.31
C ALA A 65 4.69 3.47 -20.72
N GLN A 66 5.64 4.38 -20.94
CA GLN A 66 6.96 4.24 -20.31
C GLN A 66 6.94 4.89 -18.91
N PRO A 67 7.56 4.26 -17.89
CA PRO A 67 7.79 4.91 -16.61
C PRO A 67 8.54 6.23 -16.79
N SER A 68 8.11 7.29 -16.11
CA SER A 68 8.72 8.62 -16.23
C SER A 68 8.77 9.38 -14.90
N ALA A 69 9.75 10.28 -14.75
CA ALA A 69 9.94 11.08 -13.53
C ALA A 69 8.78 12.03 -13.15
N PRO A 70 7.87 12.43 -14.07
CA PRO A 70 6.62 13.10 -13.70
C PRO A 70 5.53 12.18 -13.12
N ASP A 71 5.69 10.86 -13.16
CA ASP A 71 4.71 9.89 -12.63
C ASP A 71 4.83 9.71 -11.09
N SER A 72 5.12 10.81 -10.39
CA SER A 72 5.98 10.80 -9.21
C SER A 72 5.61 11.94 -8.26
N GLU A 73 5.22 11.63 -7.02
CA GLU A 73 4.82 12.57 -5.98
C GLU A 73 6.02 13.13 -5.20
N THR A 74 6.04 14.44 -5.02
CA THR A 74 6.91 15.08 -4.05
C THR A 74 6.44 14.81 -2.62
N ARG A 75 7.28 15.13 -1.63
CA ARG A 75 6.86 15.06 -0.22
C ARG A 75 5.65 15.94 0.09
N GLU A 76 5.59 17.12 -0.54
CA GLU A 76 4.45 18.04 -0.42
C GLU A 76 3.19 17.42 -1.03
N ASP A 77 3.34 16.62 -2.10
CA ASP A 77 2.23 15.91 -2.71
C ASP A 77 1.62 14.85 -1.80
N VAL A 78 2.47 14.09 -1.10
CA VAL A 78 2.03 13.07 -0.16
C VAL A 78 1.13 13.63 0.94
N GLU A 79 1.42 14.84 1.45
CA GLU A 79 0.64 15.45 2.52
C GLU A 79 -0.79 15.78 2.07
N TRP A 80 -0.95 16.52 0.97
CA TRP A 80 -2.30 16.87 0.51
C TRP A 80 -3.06 15.66 -0.03
N ILE A 81 -2.37 14.66 -0.60
CA ILE A 81 -2.98 13.38 -0.99
C ILE A 81 -3.55 12.66 0.24
N ASN A 82 -2.77 12.55 1.32
CA ASN A 82 -3.21 11.85 2.52
C ASN A 82 -4.37 12.57 3.21
N GLU A 83 -4.28 13.89 3.38
CA GLU A 83 -5.36 14.66 4.01
C GLU A 83 -6.65 14.67 3.16
N SER A 84 -6.53 14.69 1.83
CA SER A 84 -7.70 14.58 0.94
C SER A 84 -8.29 13.16 0.90
N ALA A 85 -7.48 12.10 1.01
CA ALA A 85 -7.94 10.71 1.03
C ALA A 85 -8.57 10.30 2.37
N LYS A 86 -8.14 10.91 3.47
CA LYS A 86 -8.58 10.61 4.83
C LYS A 86 -10.10 10.62 5.05
N PRO A 87 -10.89 11.64 4.65
CA PRO A 87 -12.34 11.61 4.82
C PRO A 87 -13.00 10.43 4.11
N HIS A 88 -12.46 10.00 2.96
CA HIS A 88 -12.94 8.82 2.25
C HIS A 88 -12.59 7.54 3.01
N CYS A 89 -11.38 7.44 3.55
CA CYS A 89 -10.96 6.29 4.36
C CYS A 89 -11.79 6.15 5.64
N LEU A 90 -12.10 7.27 6.31
CA LEU A 90 -12.92 7.31 7.52
C LEU A 90 -14.40 6.97 7.28
N ALA A 91 -14.91 7.19 6.07
CA ALA A 91 -16.30 6.91 5.72
C ALA A 91 -16.57 5.42 5.45
N LEU A 92 -15.53 4.61 5.22
CA LEU A 92 -15.68 3.19 4.93
C LEU A 92 -16.13 2.41 6.19
N PRO A 93 -17.07 1.45 6.05
CA PRO A 93 -17.34 0.49 7.13
C PRO A 93 -16.06 -0.22 7.55
N PRO A 94 -15.74 -0.33 8.87
CA PRO A 94 -14.42 -0.76 9.32
C PRO A 94 -13.96 -2.11 8.77
N ARG A 95 -14.88 -3.08 8.70
CA ARG A 95 -14.59 -4.41 8.15
C ARG A 95 -14.32 -4.37 6.65
N ASP A 96 -15.04 -3.54 5.93
CA ASP A 96 -14.90 -3.42 4.47
C ASP A 96 -13.61 -2.70 4.11
N ALA A 97 -13.22 -1.68 4.88
CA ALA A 97 -11.90 -1.04 4.78
C ALA A 97 -10.76 -2.05 4.94
N ALA A 98 -10.80 -2.88 5.98
CA ALA A 98 -9.78 -3.91 6.25
C ALA A 98 -9.71 -4.96 5.12
N ARG A 99 -10.87 -5.43 4.64
CA ARG A 99 -10.94 -6.39 3.52
C ARG A 99 -10.46 -5.77 2.21
N LEU A 100 -10.80 -4.50 1.96
CA LEU A 100 -10.36 -3.79 0.77
C LEU A 100 -8.83 -3.63 0.76
N ALA A 101 -8.24 -3.27 1.89
CA ALA A 101 -6.78 -3.15 2.04
C ALA A 101 -6.08 -4.47 1.67
N LEU A 102 -6.56 -5.61 2.18
CA LEU A 102 -5.98 -6.91 1.86
C LEU A 102 -6.11 -7.26 0.37
N ARG A 103 -7.28 -7.05 -0.23
CA ARG A 103 -7.48 -7.33 -1.66
C ARG A 103 -6.55 -6.49 -2.55
N LEU A 104 -6.42 -5.20 -2.24
CA LEU A 104 -5.55 -4.30 -2.99
C LEU A 104 -4.07 -4.67 -2.80
N ALA A 105 -3.66 -5.12 -1.61
CA ALA A 105 -2.32 -5.62 -1.38
C ALA A 105 -2.02 -6.90 -2.19
N GLU A 106 -2.97 -7.84 -2.25
CA GLU A 106 -2.86 -9.05 -3.09
C GLU A 106 -2.73 -8.71 -4.57
N GLU A 107 -3.55 -7.79 -5.07
CA GLU A 107 -3.53 -7.38 -6.47
C GLU A 107 -2.26 -6.59 -6.83
N ALA A 108 -1.86 -5.64 -5.98
CA ALA A 108 -0.63 -4.87 -6.19
C ALA A 108 0.59 -5.79 -6.23
N ASP A 109 0.69 -6.76 -5.33
CA ASP A 109 1.83 -7.69 -5.29
C ASP A 109 1.83 -8.60 -6.53
N ALA A 110 0.66 -9.10 -6.95
CA ALA A 110 0.55 -9.91 -8.15
C ALA A 110 0.98 -9.13 -9.41
N LYS A 111 0.58 -7.86 -9.52
CA LYS A 111 0.99 -6.99 -10.64
C LYS A 111 2.47 -6.67 -10.62
N VAL A 112 3.04 -6.35 -9.45
CA VAL A 112 4.48 -6.10 -9.31
C VAL A 112 5.30 -7.34 -9.69
N ALA A 113 4.89 -8.53 -9.23
CA ALA A 113 5.55 -9.78 -9.58
C ALA A 113 5.47 -10.11 -11.08
N ALA A 114 4.36 -9.72 -11.75
CA ALA A 114 4.15 -9.96 -13.17
C ALA A 114 4.94 -9.02 -14.10
N LEU A 115 5.53 -7.94 -13.59
CA LEU A 115 6.33 -7.02 -14.40
C LEU A 115 7.46 -7.78 -15.10
N SER A 116 7.71 -7.46 -16.38
CA SER A 116 8.87 -8.00 -17.09
C SER A 116 10.17 -7.45 -16.50
N ASP A 117 11.26 -8.20 -16.66
CA ASP A 117 12.59 -7.77 -16.24
C ASP A 117 12.99 -6.42 -16.87
N ASP A 118 12.70 -6.22 -18.16
CA ASP A 118 12.92 -4.95 -18.87
C ASP A 118 12.15 -3.78 -18.24
N LEU A 119 10.89 -3.99 -17.87
CA LEU A 119 10.07 -2.94 -17.26
C LEU A 119 10.53 -2.66 -15.82
N LEU A 120 10.91 -3.70 -15.09
CA LEU A 120 11.45 -3.58 -13.73
C LEU A 120 12.74 -2.74 -13.71
N GLU A 121 13.64 -2.95 -14.67
CA GLU A 121 14.84 -2.13 -14.84
C GLU A 121 14.50 -0.66 -15.17
N LYS A 122 13.52 -0.42 -16.05
CA LYS A 122 13.06 0.94 -16.38
C LYS A 122 12.46 1.66 -15.18
N VAL A 123 11.60 0.99 -14.40
CA VAL A 123 11.01 1.57 -13.18
C VAL A 123 12.11 1.91 -12.18
N ARG A 124 13.09 1.03 -11.98
CA ARG A 124 14.25 1.28 -11.10
C ARG A 124 15.12 2.44 -11.59
N ALA A 125 15.28 2.59 -12.91
CA ALA A 125 16.05 3.69 -13.49
C ALA A 125 15.38 5.05 -13.31
N VAL A 126 14.04 5.12 -13.28
CA VAL A 126 13.31 6.34 -12.90
C VAL A 126 13.51 6.66 -11.42
N GLY A 127 13.50 5.63 -10.56
CA GLY A 127 13.73 5.77 -9.13
C GLY A 127 12.49 6.26 -8.36
N PRO A 128 12.67 6.64 -7.07
CA PRO A 128 11.60 7.17 -6.24
C PRO A 128 10.87 8.32 -6.92
N PRO A 129 9.55 8.45 -6.69
CA PRO A 129 8.76 7.97 -5.56
C PRO A 129 7.87 6.76 -5.86
N PHE A 130 7.95 6.14 -7.04
CA PHE A 130 7.32 4.83 -7.23
C PHE A 130 8.15 3.74 -6.55
N ASN A 131 7.70 3.29 -5.38
CA ASN A 131 8.34 2.20 -4.65
C ASN A 131 7.75 0.83 -5.05
N LEU A 132 8.57 0.00 -5.71
CA LEU A 132 8.28 -1.40 -6.01
C LEU A 132 8.10 -2.24 -4.75
N SER A 133 8.84 -1.91 -3.68
CA SER A 133 8.60 -2.47 -2.37
C SER A 133 7.38 -1.78 -1.75
N ARG A 134 6.32 -2.55 -1.55
CA ARG A 134 5.12 -2.16 -0.80
C ARG A 134 5.31 -2.42 0.69
N ALA A 135 6.29 -3.25 1.03
CA ALA A 135 6.54 -3.76 2.36
C ALA A 135 6.83 -2.67 3.40
N GLU A 136 7.62 -1.65 3.05
CA GLU A 136 8.01 -0.61 4.02
C GLU A 136 6.78 0.17 4.55
N HIS A 137 5.95 0.66 3.63
CA HIS A 137 4.73 1.41 3.97
C HIS A 137 3.73 0.56 4.75
N ARG A 138 3.53 -0.70 4.33
CA ARG A 138 2.68 -1.66 5.06
C ARG A 138 3.23 -1.90 6.48
N ARG A 139 4.52 -2.18 6.60
CA ARG A 139 5.18 -2.48 7.89
C ARG A 139 5.02 -1.35 8.89
N GLU A 140 5.30 -0.12 8.46
CA GLU A 140 5.15 1.08 9.28
C GLU A 140 3.76 1.14 9.92
N HIS A 141 2.72 1.06 9.10
CA HIS A 141 1.35 1.19 9.57
C HIS A 141 0.82 -0.04 10.31
N LEU A 142 1.24 -1.25 9.94
CA LEU A 142 0.93 -2.46 10.71
C LEU A 142 1.55 -2.41 12.11
N ASP A 143 2.76 -1.84 12.23
CA ASP A 143 3.41 -1.63 13.52
C ASP A 143 2.72 -0.54 14.35
N ASP A 144 2.29 0.57 13.72
CA ASP A 144 1.46 1.61 14.36
C ASP A 144 0.15 1.04 14.91
N ILE A 145 -0.57 0.26 14.10
CA ILE A 145 -1.80 -0.41 14.52
C ILE A 145 -1.49 -1.36 15.67
N GLY A 146 -0.41 -2.14 15.57
CA GLY A 146 0.03 -3.03 16.65
C GLY A 146 0.28 -2.28 17.96
N ARG A 147 0.91 -1.10 17.90
CA ARG A 147 1.11 -0.23 19.08
C ARG A 147 -0.22 0.28 19.63
N ALA A 148 -1.10 0.79 18.76
CA ALA A 148 -2.40 1.32 19.14
C ALA A 148 -3.31 0.27 19.81
N LEU A 149 -3.22 -0.99 19.40
CA LEU A 149 -4.03 -2.08 19.96
C LEU A 149 -3.51 -2.63 21.31
N ARG A 150 -2.22 -2.43 21.62
CA ARG A 150 -1.62 -2.89 22.90
C ARG A 150 -1.81 -1.91 24.06
N GLY A 151 -2.08 -0.64 23.76
CA GLY A 151 -2.49 0.36 24.74
C GLY A 151 -3.95 0.24 25.12
#